data_AF-A0A368NGG6-F1
#
_entry.id   AF-A0A368NGG6-F1
#
_cell.length_a   1.000
_cell.length_b   1.000
_cell.length_c   1.000
_cell.angle_alpha   90.00
_cell.angle_beta   90.00
_cell.angle_gamma   90.00
#
_symmetry.space_group_name_H-M   'P 1'
#
loop_
_entity.id
_entity.type
_entity.pdbx_description
1 polymer ?
#
loop_
_entity_poly.entity_id
_entity_poly.type
_entity_poly.pdbx_seq_one_letter_code
_entity_poly.pdbx_strand_id
1 'polypeptide(L)'
;MIPDERKREFEAAIRRDIPRNMLVEVRTLFPRAAEQADVAVSTSHKAVTDGLPLSRYRQSRSVGLMRYNIIDEAFEQILARNGAEFVKSVPVEYTPDEVKLAPVHLTTGVLGHTMVGFASHRELIDTPVKNATRRALCYQNRGLLPDFFHPPEMFSDRQRLVLIMVRRDPNVLGNIASLTLSVLDSKQETFIYQSDIDDFLANYGADGAASAKRRVVLKPIKGGFKDASGDGSRDQNEK
;
A
#
# COMPACT_ATOMS: atom_id res chain seq x y z
N MET A 1 7.39 -2.88 -19.86
CA MET A 1 8.32 -3.11 -18.75
C MET A 1 8.86 -1.75 -18.34
N ILE A 2 8.73 -1.35 -17.07
CA ILE A 2 9.36 -0.10 -16.60
C ILE A 2 10.88 -0.22 -16.63
N PRO A 3 11.63 0.87 -16.86
CA PRO A 3 13.09 0.87 -16.75
C PRO A 3 13.56 0.47 -15.34
N ASP A 4 14.74 -0.15 -15.25
CA ASP A 4 15.35 -0.55 -13.97
C ASP A 4 15.56 0.64 -13.01
N GLU A 5 15.78 1.84 -13.56
CA GLU A 5 15.89 3.08 -12.80
C GLU A 5 14.58 3.41 -12.05
N ARG A 6 13.44 3.38 -12.76
CA ARG A 6 12.10 3.55 -12.18
C ARG A 6 11.79 2.49 -11.12
N LYS A 7 12.24 1.25 -11.33
CA LYS A 7 12.09 0.17 -10.34
C LYS A 7 12.82 0.52 -9.04
N ARG A 8 14.06 1.01 -9.13
CA ARG A 8 14.85 1.45 -7.96
C ARG A 8 14.23 2.64 -7.25
N GLU A 9 13.63 3.58 -7.98
CA GLU A 9 12.89 4.70 -7.40
C GLU A 9 11.71 4.23 -6.54
N PHE A 10 10.91 3.28 -7.03
CA PHE A 10 9.83 2.66 -6.25
C PHE A 10 10.38 1.99 -5.00
N GLU A 11 11.45 1.21 -5.14
CA GLU A 11 12.07 0.53 -4.00
C GLU A 11 12.58 1.50 -2.94
N ALA A 12 13.32 2.52 -3.34
CA ALA A 12 13.86 3.54 -2.44
C ALA A 12 12.74 4.31 -1.73
N ALA A 13 11.67 4.67 -2.47
CA ALA A 13 10.51 5.31 -1.88
C ALA A 13 9.84 4.38 -0.85
N ILE A 14 9.51 3.15 -1.22
CA ILE A 14 8.86 2.18 -0.32
C ILE A 14 9.72 1.95 0.94
N ARG A 15 11.04 1.78 0.81
CA ARG A 15 11.98 1.61 1.94
C ARG A 15 12.05 2.85 2.84
N ARG A 16 11.90 4.06 2.29
CA ARG A 16 11.91 5.31 3.07
C ARG A 16 10.71 5.41 4.01
N ASP A 17 9.55 4.96 3.54
CA ASP A 17 8.27 5.23 4.20
C ASP A 17 7.76 4.01 5.00
N ILE A 18 7.87 2.78 4.48
CA ILE A 18 7.41 1.56 5.16
C ILE A 18 8.52 1.00 6.05
N PRO A 19 8.37 0.91 7.39
CA PRO A 19 9.39 0.34 8.26
C PRO A 19 9.71 -1.12 7.94
N ARG A 20 11.00 -1.50 7.99
CA ARG A 20 11.45 -2.88 7.76
C ARG A 20 10.70 -3.89 8.63
N ASN A 21 10.51 -3.54 9.90
CA ASN A 21 9.90 -4.40 10.89
C ASN A 21 8.46 -4.78 10.51
N MET A 22 7.68 -3.84 9.95
CA MET A 22 6.34 -4.11 9.43
C MET A 22 6.36 -5.25 8.39
N LEU A 23 7.29 -5.20 7.43
CA LEU A 23 7.40 -6.21 6.37
C LEU A 23 7.88 -7.57 6.89
N VAL A 24 8.75 -7.57 7.91
CA VAL A 24 9.17 -8.79 8.61
C VAL A 24 8.01 -9.41 9.38
N GLU A 25 7.19 -8.61 10.05
CA GLU A 25 5.98 -9.09 10.71
C GLU A 25 4.98 -9.66 9.70
N VAL A 26 4.76 -9.00 8.56
CA VAL A 26 3.90 -9.53 7.48
C VAL A 26 4.41 -10.88 6.99
N ARG A 27 5.72 -10.98 6.66
CA ARG A 27 6.36 -12.22 6.20
C ARG A 27 6.17 -13.38 7.19
N THR A 28 6.18 -13.09 8.48
CA THR A 28 6.10 -14.12 9.53
C THR A 28 4.67 -14.43 9.97
N LEU A 29 3.80 -13.43 10.08
CA LEU A 29 2.45 -13.58 10.61
C LEU A 29 1.43 -14.00 9.56
N PHE A 30 1.58 -13.59 8.29
CA PHE A 30 0.61 -13.97 7.25
C PHE A 30 0.56 -15.49 7.00
N PRO A 31 1.70 -16.21 6.87
CA PRO A 31 1.67 -17.66 6.74
C PRO A 31 1.07 -18.35 7.97
N ARG A 32 1.40 -17.87 9.18
CA ARG A 32 0.85 -18.40 10.44
C ARG A 32 -0.66 -18.19 10.52
N ALA A 33 -1.16 -17.01 10.15
CA ALA A 33 -2.58 -16.70 10.09
C ALA A 33 -3.31 -17.60 9.07
N ALA A 34 -2.66 -17.91 7.95
CA ALA A 34 -3.21 -18.80 6.93
C ALA A 34 -3.31 -20.27 7.42
N GLU A 35 -2.29 -20.74 8.15
CA GLU A 35 -2.30 -22.06 8.79
C GLU A 35 -3.37 -22.15 9.89
N GLN A 36 -3.47 -21.12 10.74
CA GLN A 36 -4.50 -21.03 11.79
C GLN A 36 -5.92 -21.11 11.21
N ALA A 37 -6.17 -20.46 10.07
CA ALA A 37 -7.46 -20.54 9.40
C ALA A 37 -7.81 -21.95 8.93
N ASP A 38 -6.83 -22.70 8.41
CA ASP A 38 -7.03 -24.08 7.97
C ASP A 38 -7.29 -25.03 9.15
N VAL A 39 -6.51 -24.89 10.22
CA VAL A 39 -6.71 -25.64 11.46
C VAL A 39 -8.08 -25.34 12.07
N ALA A 40 -8.50 -24.08 12.12
CA ALA A 40 -9.80 -23.68 12.67
C ALA A 40 -10.97 -24.31 11.90
N VAL A 41 -10.94 -24.28 10.56
CA VAL A 41 -12.00 -24.87 9.73
C VAL A 41 -11.98 -26.39 9.80
N SER A 42 -10.81 -27.02 9.69
CA SER A 42 -10.69 -28.48 9.73
C SER A 42 -11.09 -29.07 11.09
N THR A 43 -10.73 -28.40 12.19
CA THR A 43 -11.11 -28.82 13.56
C THR A 43 -12.61 -28.66 13.79
N SER A 44 -13.20 -27.56 13.31
CA SER A 44 -14.65 -27.35 13.42
C SER A 44 -15.47 -28.47 12.78
N HIS A 45 -14.99 -29.04 11.65
CA HIS A 45 -15.65 -30.18 11.02
C HIS A 45 -15.52 -31.49 11.81
N LYS A 46 -14.37 -31.70 12.46
CA LYS A 46 -14.13 -32.90 13.28
C LYS A 46 -14.83 -32.84 14.63
N ALA A 47 -15.17 -31.64 15.12
CA ALA A 47 -15.77 -31.42 16.42
C ALA A 47 -17.27 -31.77 16.47
N VAL A 48 -17.96 -31.87 15.34
CA VAL A 48 -19.39 -32.22 15.28
C VAL A 48 -19.54 -33.73 15.18
N THR A 49 -20.01 -34.37 16.26
CA THR A 49 -20.43 -35.78 16.25
C THR A 49 -21.57 -35.97 15.24
N ASP A 50 -21.42 -36.93 14.32
CA ASP A 50 -22.33 -37.15 13.17
C ASP A 50 -22.50 -35.95 12.22
N GLY A 51 -21.52 -35.05 12.21
CA GLY A 51 -21.49 -33.89 11.32
C GLY A 51 -21.33 -34.28 9.85
N LEU A 52 -22.04 -33.55 8.97
CA LEU A 52 -21.95 -33.76 7.52
C LEU A 52 -20.67 -33.09 6.98
N PRO A 53 -19.74 -33.84 6.36
CA PRO A 53 -18.49 -33.26 5.88
C PRO A 53 -18.76 -32.28 4.73
N LEU A 54 -18.08 -31.13 4.75
CA LEU A 54 -18.14 -30.21 3.61
C LEU A 54 -17.46 -30.82 2.39
N SER A 55 -18.03 -30.56 1.21
CA SER A 55 -17.32 -30.82 -0.04
C SER A 55 -16.05 -29.98 -0.11
N ARG A 56 -15.02 -30.48 -0.81
CA ARG A 56 -13.72 -29.80 -0.96
C ARG A 56 -13.85 -28.33 -1.40
N TYR A 57 -14.81 -28.05 -2.29
CA TYR A 57 -15.13 -26.69 -2.74
C TYR A 57 -15.63 -25.79 -1.59
N ARG A 58 -16.58 -26.28 -0.78
CA ARG A 58 -17.15 -25.52 0.35
C ARG A 58 -16.13 -25.34 1.48
N GLN A 59 -15.30 -26.35 1.73
CA GLN A 59 -14.21 -26.26 2.70
C GLN A 59 -13.18 -25.20 2.27
N SER A 60 -12.71 -25.24 1.02
CA SER A 60 -11.75 -24.27 0.47
C SER A 60 -12.28 -22.83 0.55
N ARG A 61 -13.57 -22.62 0.24
CA ARG A 61 -14.22 -21.31 0.39
C ARG A 61 -14.25 -20.83 1.84
N SER A 62 -14.57 -21.72 2.78
CA SER A 62 -14.63 -21.41 4.21
C SER A 62 -13.26 -21.05 4.78
N VAL A 63 -12.22 -21.83 4.45
CA VAL A 63 -10.81 -21.52 4.77
C VAL A 63 -10.41 -20.19 4.16
N GLY A 64 -10.80 -19.93 2.91
CA GLY A 64 -10.51 -18.67 2.22
C GLY A 64 -11.07 -17.44 2.94
N LEU A 65 -12.30 -17.52 3.45
CA LEU A 65 -12.92 -16.44 4.21
C LEU A 65 -12.29 -16.26 5.58
N MET A 66 -12.12 -17.36 6.33
CA MET A 66 -11.52 -17.32 7.66
C MET A 66 -10.10 -16.75 7.61
N ARG A 67 -9.30 -17.18 6.64
CA ARG A 67 -7.95 -16.64 6.42
C ARG A 67 -7.95 -15.16 6.13
N TYR A 68 -8.86 -14.66 5.30
CA TYR A 68 -8.93 -13.22 5.05
C TYR A 68 -9.13 -12.46 6.36
N ASN A 69 -10.08 -12.88 7.19
CA ASN A 69 -10.38 -12.22 8.46
C ASN A 69 -9.18 -12.26 9.44
N ILE A 70 -8.52 -13.41 9.60
CA ILE A 70 -7.36 -13.52 10.50
C ILE A 70 -6.18 -12.70 9.99
N ILE A 71 -5.94 -12.70 8.66
CA ILE A 71 -4.90 -11.87 8.06
C ILE A 71 -5.24 -10.38 8.22
N ASP A 72 -6.50 -10.00 8.05
CA ASP A 72 -6.97 -8.62 8.20
C ASP A 72 -6.73 -8.11 9.62
N GLU A 73 -7.10 -8.90 10.63
CA GLU A 73 -6.84 -8.59 12.04
C GLU A 73 -5.34 -8.55 12.34
N ALA A 74 -4.57 -9.52 11.86
CA ALA A 74 -3.11 -9.53 12.02
C ALA A 74 -2.49 -8.29 11.37
N PHE A 75 -2.97 -7.89 10.19
CA PHE A 75 -2.49 -6.72 9.47
C PHE A 75 -2.83 -5.42 10.20
N GLU A 76 -4.03 -5.31 10.76
CA GLU A 76 -4.42 -4.18 11.61
C GLU A 76 -3.47 -4.02 12.81
N GLN A 77 -3.15 -5.12 13.49
CA GLN A 77 -2.20 -5.12 14.61
C GLN A 77 -0.78 -4.74 14.18
N ILE A 78 -0.31 -5.25 13.04
CA ILE A 78 1.00 -4.89 12.46
C ILE A 78 1.06 -3.39 12.17
N LEU A 79 0.03 -2.83 11.55
CA LEU A 79 -0.07 -1.40 11.24
C LEU A 79 -0.03 -0.56 12.52
N ALA A 80 -0.83 -0.93 13.53
CA ALA A 80 -0.86 -0.23 14.81
C ALA A 80 0.52 -0.25 15.51
N ARG A 81 1.21 -1.40 15.54
CA ARG A 81 2.55 -1.53 16.15
C ARG A 81 3.62 -0.73 15.44
N ASN A 82 3.47 -0.51 14.13
CA ASN A 82 4.44 0.21 13.31
C ASN A 82 4.06 1.68 13.09
N GLY A 83 3.07 2.20 13.85
CA GLY A 83 2.73 3.63 13.87
C GLY A 83 1.99 4.12 12.63
N ALA A 84 1.28 3.23 11.93
CA ALA A 84 0.51 3.62 10.75
C ALA A 84 -0.78 4.37 11.15
N GLU A 85 -1.14 5.38 10.35
CA GLU A 85 -2.44 6.05 10.49
C GLU A 85 -3.50 5.32 9.65
N PHE A 86 -4.59 4.90 10.26
CA PHE A 86 -5.64 4.17 9.53
C PHE A 86 -6.39 5.07 8.53
N VAL A 87 -6.54 4.58 7.30
CA VAL A 87 -7.33 5.26 6.27
C VAL A 87 -8.81 5.05 6.56
N LYS A 88 -9.50 6.10 7.02
CA LYS A 88 -10.93 6.07 7.34
C LYS A 88 -11.83 6.21 6.11
N SER A 89 -11.36 6.96 5.12
CA SER A 89 -12.08 7.22 3.87
C SER A 89 -11.11 7.65 2.79
N VAL A 90 -11.38 7.26 1.56
CA VAL A 90 -10.65 7.74 0.37
C VAL A 90 -11.64 8.51 -0.49
N PRO A 91 -11.33 9.73 -0.94
CA PRO A 91 -12.17 10.44 -1.88
C PRO A 91 -12.16 9.71 -3.23
N VAL A 92 -13.35 9.42 -3.77
CA VAL A 92 -13.51 8.75 -5.06
C VAL A 92 -14.55 9.48 -5.87
N GLU A 93 -14.22 9.73 -7.13
CA GLU A 93 -15.17 10.18 -8.13
C GLU A 93 -15.96 8.95 -8.62
N TYR A 94 -17.04 8.60 -7.92
CA TYR A 94 -17.92 7.49 -8.33
C TYR A 94 -18.96 7.95 -9.36
N THR A 95 -19.28 7.06 -10.30
CA THR A 95 -20.59 7.07 -10.97
C THR A 95 -21.64 6.36 -10.09
N PRO A 96 -22.93 6.73 -10.14
CA PRO A 96 -23.95 6.29 -9.17
C PRO A 96 -24.12 4.77 -8.98
N ASP A 97 -23.81 3.97 -10.01
CA ASP A 97 -23.97 2.51 -9.98
C ASP A 97 -22.84 1.79 -9.22
N GLU A 98 -21.68 2.43 -9.03
CA GLU A 98 -20.51 1.84 -8.41
C GLU A 98 -20.56 1.83 -6.87
N VAL A 99 -21.40 2.69 -6.30
CA VAL A 99 -21.59 2.85 -4.84
C VAL A 99 -22.31 1.64 -4.23
N LYS A 100 -23.08 0.87 -5.02
CA LYS A 100 -23.87 -0.29 -4.55
C LYS A 100 -23.07 -1.58 -4.33
N LEU A 101 -21.83 -1.65 -4.84
CA LEU A 101 -20.98 -2.81 -4.63
C LEU A 101 -20.32 -2.70 -3.26
N ALA A 102 -20.89 -3.41 -2.28
CA ALA A 102 -20.57 -3.48 -0.86
C ALA A 102 -19.20 -2.89 -0.44
N PRO A 103 -19.15 -2.02 0.58
CA PRO A 103 -17.89 -1.53 1.12
C PRO A 103 -17.16 -2.71 1.75
N VAL A 104 -16.21 -3.30 1.02
CA VAL A 104 -15.16 -4.09 1.67
C VAL A 104 -14.30 -3.05 2.35
N HIS A 105 -14.48 -2.87 3.66
CA HIS A 105 -13.48 -2.19 4.47
C HIS A 105 -12.17 -2.95 4.28
N LEU A 106 -11.20 -2.28 3.66
CA LEU A 106 -9.87 -2.83 3.48
C LEU A 106 -9.02 -2.12 4.51
N THR A 107 -8.51 -2.89 5.46
CA THR A 107 -7.51 -2.40 6.40
C THR A 107 -6.35 -1.82 5.60
N THR A 108 -6.19 -0.51 5.75
CA THR A 108 -5.20 0.27 5.03
C THR A 108 -4.59 1.25 6.01
N GLY A 109 -3.26 1.29 6.07
CA GLY A 109 -2.52 2.22 6.90
C GLY A 109 -1.66 3.15 6.08
N VAL A 110 -1.49 4.38 6.54
CA VAL A 110 -0.58 5.37 5.97
C VAL A 110 0.70 5.40 6.79
N LEU A 111 1.85 5.29 6.12
CA LEU A 111 3.18 5.43 6.66
C LEU A 111 3.92 6.45 5.79
N GLY A 112 4.17 7.64 6.33
CA GLY A 112 4.74 8.76 5.55
C GLY A 112 3.87 9.10 4.34
N HIS A 113 4.40 8.91 3.14
CA HIS A 113 3.69 9.15 1.86
C HIS A 113 3.21 7.85 1.21
N THR A 114 3.15 6.74 1.97
CA THR A 114 2.75 5.42 1.46
C THR A 114 1.54 4.89 2.20
N MET A 115 0.44 4.67 1.47
CA MET A 115 -0.63 3.80 1.90
C MET A 115 -0.23 2.35 1.66
N VAL A 116 -0.45 1.51 2.66
CA VAL A 116 -0.19 0.07 2.59
C VAL A 116 -1.48 -0.68 2.86
N GLY A 117 -1.84 -1.57 1.95
CA GLY A 117 -2.91 -2.53 2.12
C GLY A 117 -2.46 -3.93 1.75
N PHE A 118 -3.35 -4.90 1.85
CA PHE A 118 -3.12 -6.25 1.32
C PHE A 118 -4.27 -6.72 0.43
N ALA A 119 -3.98 -7.63 -0.47
CA ALA A 119 -4.96 -8.28 -1.31
C ALA A 119 -4.53 -9.70 -1.66
N SER A 120 -5.44 -10.53 -2.13
CA SER A 120 -5.11 -11.87 -2.61
C SER A 120 -5.25 -11.99 -4.11
N HIS A 121 -4.35 -12.75 -4.73
CA HIS A 121 -4.42 -13.14 -6.14
C HIS A 121 -4.25 -14.65 -6.32
N ARG A 122 -4.69 -15.18 -7.46
CA ARG A 122 -4.55 -16.60 -7.79
C ARG A 122 -3.19 -16.82 -8.47
N GLU A 123 -2.94 -16.08 -9.54
CA GLU A 123 -1.66 -16.06 -10.24
C GLU A 123 -0.89 -14.77 -9.97
N LEU A 124 0.42 -14.77 -10.19
CA LEU A 124 1.28 -13.60 -9.93
C LEU A 124 0.87 -12.35 -10.72
N ILE A 125 0.39 -12.55 -11.94
CA ILE A 125 -0.04 -11.50 -12.87
C ILE A 125 -1.47 -11.01 -12.59
N ASP A 126 -2.23 -11.74 -11.77
CA ASP A 126 -3.62 -11.39 -11.51
C ASP A 126 -3.67 -10.15 -10.63
N THR A 127 -4.28 -9.09 -11.16
CA THR A 127 -4.62 -7.92 -10.35
C THR A 127 -5.71 -8.30 -9.34
N PRO A 128 -5.75 -7.66 -8.16
CA PRO A 128 -6.76 -7.98 -7.17
C PRO A 128 -8.15 -7.70 -7.73
N VAL A 129 -9.16 -8.42 -7.23
CA VAL A 129 -10.54 -8.27 -7.71
C VAL A 129 -11.01 -6.81 -7.58
N LYS A 130 -11.59 -6.29 -8.67
CA LYS A 130 -12.19 -4.96 -8.75
C LYS A 130 -13.35 -4.85 -7.75
N ASN A 131 -13.11 -4.20 -6.61
CA ASN A 131 -14.16 -3.75 -5.69
C ASN A 131 -14.06 -2.22 -5.55
N ALA A 132 -15.15 -1.58 -5.13
CA ALA A 132 -15.23 -0.11 -5.09
C ALA A 132 -14.11 0.52 -4.23
N THR A 133 -13.77 -0.11 -3.09
CA THR A 133 -12.71 0.34 -2.18
C THR A 133 -11.30 0.17 -2.75
N ARG A 134 -10.97 -0.92 -3.46
CA ARG A 134 -9.64 -1.07 -4.10
C ARG A 134 -9.48 -0.11 -5.25
N ARG A 135 -10.52 0.11 -6.05
CA ARG A 135 -10.47 1.11 -7.13
C ARG A 135 -10.19 2.51 -6.57
N ALA A 136 -10.86 2.86 -5.48
CA ALA A 136 -10.63 4.10 -4.74
C ALA A 136 -9.17 4.29 -4.35
N LEU A 137 -8.58 3.25 -3.74
CA LEU A 137 -7.20 3.25 -3.28
C LEU A 137 -6.22 3.28 -4.46
N CYS A 138 -6.46 2.49 -5.51
CA CYS A 138 -5.60 2.48 -6.69
C CYS A 138 -5.63 3.82 -7.43
N TYR A 139 -6.74 4.57 -7.38
CA TYR A 139 -6.82 5.90 -8.01
C TYR A 139 -5.76 6.88 -7.48
N GLN A 140 -5.28 6.67 -6.24
CA GLN A 140 -4.19 7.45 -5.66
C GLN A 140 -2.86 7.29 -6.44
N ASN A 141 -2.71 6.19 -7.17
CA ASN A 141 -1.56 5.92 -8.03
C ASN A 141 -1.64 6.65 -9.40
N ARG A 142 -2.67 7.48 -9.66
CA ARG A 142 -2.81 8.21 -10.94
C ARG A 142 -1.57 9.04 -11.28
N GLY A 143 -0.91 9.61 -10.28
CA GLY A 143 0.33 10.38 -10.46
C GLY A 143 1.58 9.55 -10.78
N LEU A 144 1.51 8.21 -10.69
CA LEU A 144 2.64 7.30 -10.95
C LEU A 144 2.73 6.87 -12.42
N LEU A 145 1.65 7.09 -13.19
CA LEU A 145 1.60 6.73 -14.60
C LEU A 145 2.47 7.71 -15.42
N PRO A 146 3.30 7.18 -16.34
CA PRO A 146 4.01 8.03 -17.31
C PRO A 146 2.97 8.62 -18.26
N ASP A 147 2.67 9.90 -18.10
CA ASP A 147 1.80 10.66 -19.00
C ASP A 147 2.56 11.89 -19.51
N PHE A 148 2.22 12.37 -20.70
CA PHE A 148 3.02 13.33 -21.49
C PHE A 148 3.32 14.66 -20.78
N PHE A 149 2.60 14.97 -19.70
CA PHE A 149 2.66 16.23 -18.95
C PHE A 149 3.25 16.11 -17.55
N HIS A 150 3.75 14.93 -17.15
CA HIS A 150 4.12 14.67 -15.77
C HIS A 150 5.65 14.60 -15.61
N PRO A 151 6.31 15.61 -15.01
CA PRO A 151 7.76 15.56 -14.79
C PRO A 151 8.15 14.41 -13.84
N PRO A 152 9.35 13.81 -14.01
CA PRO A 152 9.80 12.64 -13.24
C PRO A 152 9.88 12.84 -11.71
N GLU A 153 9.85 14.09 -11.24
CA GLU A 153 10.10 14.46 -9.85
C GLU A 153 8.87 14.33 -8.92
N MET A 154 7.71 13.89 -9.42
CA MET A 154 6.44 13.86 -8.66
C MET A 154 6.27 12.71 -7.66
N PHE A 155 7.37 12.17 -7.13
CA PHE A 155 7.31 11.34 -5.92
C PHE A 155 7.14 12.18 -4.64
N SER A 156 7.09 13.51 -4.74
CA SER A 156 7.16 14.41 -3.58
C SER A 156 5.86 14.56 -2.79
N ASP A 157 4.68 14.59 -3.45
CA ASP A 157 3.50 15.20 -2.79
C ASP A 157 2.20 14.36 -2.80
N ARG A 158 2.18 13.15 -3.37
CA ARG A 158 0.97 12.30 -3.38
C ARG A 158 1.18 10.97 -2.67
N GLN A 159 0.17 10.56 -1.89
CA GLN A 159 0.16 9.26 -1.23
C GLN A 159 0.11 8.15 -2.29
N ARG A 160 1.05 7.21 -2.23
CA ARG A 160 1.08 6.03 -3.12
C ARG A 160 0.47 4.83 -2.43
N LEU A 161 -0.28 4.01 -3.15
CA LEU A 161 -0.76 2.73 -2.67
C LEU A 161 0.22 1.61 -3.02
N VAL A 162 0.73 0.95 -1.98
CA VAL A 162 1.46 -0.31 -2.04
C VAL A 162 0.55 -1.42 -1.52
N LEU A 163 0.43 -2.50 -2.28
CA LEU A 163 -0.31 -3.69 -1.88
C LEU A 163 0.65 -4.84 -1.59
N ILE A 164 0.46 -5.47 -0.43
CA ILE A 164 1.00 -6.79 -0.14
C ILE A 164 0.05 -7.80 -0.79
N MET A 165 0.49 -8.39 -1.91
CA MET A 165 -0.26 -9.42 -2.60
C MET A 165 0.06 -10.78 -2.00
N VAL A 166 -0.99 -11.50 -1.63
CA VAL A 166 -0.93 -12.83 -1.04
C VAL A 166 -1.35 -13.86 -2.08
N ARG A 167 -0.39 -14.69 -2.53
CA ARG A 167 -0.67 -15.83 -3.41
C ARG A 167 -0.90 -17.08 -2.59
N ARG A 168 -2.02 -17.74 -2.86
CA ARG A 168 -2.37 -19.00 -2.21
C ARG A 168 -1.64 -20.15 -2.90
N ASP A 169 -1.24 -21.16 -2.14
CA ASP A 169 -0.80 -22.41 -2.73
C ASP A 169 -2.04 -23.16 -3.27
N PRO A 170 -2.13 -23.45 -4.58
CA PRO A 170 -3.26 -24.20 -5.13
C PRO A 170 -3.24 -25.67 -4.71
N ASN A 171 -2.07 -26.20 -4.33
CA ASN A 171 -1.88 -27.61 -4.00
C ASN A 171 -2.09 -27.89 -2.51
N VAL A 172 -1.72 -26.94 -1.65
CA VAL A 172 -1.78 -27.07 -0.19
C VAL A 172 -2.76 -26.05 0.39
N LEU A 173 -3.89 -26.54 0.90
CA LEU A 173 -4.85 -25.69 1.63
C LEU A 173 -4.17 -25.10 2.87
N GLY A 174 -4.49 -23.85 3.18
CA GLY A 174 -3.86 -23.13 4.30
C GLY A 174 -2.48 -22.54 4.01
N ASN A 175 -1.79 -22.94 2.94
CA ASN A 175 -0.46 -22.43 2.64
C ASN A 175 -0.48 -21.16 1.76
N ILE A 176 0.53 -20.31 1.94
CA ILE A 176 0.81 -19.14 1.10
C ILE A 176 2.00 -19.50 0.23
N ALA A 177 1.83 -19.39 -1.09
CA ALA A 177 2.88 -19.71 -2.05
C ALA A 177 3.88 -18.56 -2.24
N SER A 178 3.42 -17.31 -2.15
CA SER A 178 4.29 -16.13 -2.24
C SER A 178 3.62 -14.90 -1.64
N LEU A 179 4.45 -13.97 -1.19
CA LEU A 179 4.06 -12.63 -0.76
C LEU A 179 4.82 -11.63 -1.62
N THR A 180 4.12 -10.78 -2.36
CA THR A 180 4.77 -9.76 -3.19
C THR A 180 4.37 -8.36 -2.77
N LEU A 181 5.32 -7.43 -2.79
CA LEU A 181 5.04 -6.00 -2.71
C LEU A 181 4.76 -5.48 -4.11
N SER A 182 3.59 -4.86 -4.27
CA SER A 182 3.07 -4.49 -5.57
C SER A 182 2.53 -3.08 -5.58
N VAL A 183 2.76 -2.35 -6.67
CA VAL A 183 2.10 -1.07 -6.98
C VAL A 183 1.31 -1.29 -8.25
N LEU A 184 0.00 -1.05 -8.19
CA LEU A 184 -0.86 -1.13 -9.37
C LEU A 184 -1.00 0.23 -10.05
N ASP A 185 -1.34 0.18 -11.33
CA ASP A 185 -1.86 1.37 -12.00
C ASP A 185 -3.18 1.85 -11.39
N SER A 186 -3.54 3.08 -11.74
CA SER A 186 -4.78 3.69 -11.26
C SER A 186 -6.05 3.06 -11.83
N LYS A 187 -5.93 2.24 -12.88
CA LYS A 187 -7.05 1.54 -13.52
C LYS A 187 -7.28 0.14 -12.96
N GLN A 188 -6.39 -0.34 -12.08
CA GLN A 188 -6.37 -1.69 -11.55
C GLN A 188 -6.22 -2.76 -12.65
N GLU A 189 -5.48 -2.45 -13.72
CA GLU A 189 -5.31 -3.32 -14.89
C GLU A 189 -3.95 -4.00 -14.90
N THR A 190 -2.91 -3.29 -14.49
CA THR A 190 -1.52 -3.80 -14.50
C THR A 190 -0.75 -3.44 -13.24
N PHE A 191 0.24 -4.27 -12.91
CA PHE A 191 1.24 -3.94 -11.90
C PHE A 191 2.30 -3.03 -12.53
N ILE A 192 2.42 -1.81 -11.99
CA ILE A 192 3.53 -0.91 -12.31
C ILE A 192 4.81 -1.48 -11.70
N TYR A 193 4.76 -1.92 -10.45
CA TYR A 193 5.88 -2.51 -9.72
C TYR A 193 5.43 -3.79 -9.03
N GLN A 194 6.30 -4.80 -9.02
CA GLN A 194 6.12 -6.03 -8.26
C GLN A 194 7.49 -6.58 -7.85
N SER A 195 7.63 -6.98 -6.59
CA SER A 195 8.81 -7.67 -6.06
C SER A 195 8.39 -8.70 -5.04
N ASP A 196 9.09 -9.83 -4.97
CA ASP A 196 8.96 -10.73 -3.83
C ASP A 196 9.37 -10.00 -2.55
N ILE A 197 8.69 -10.30 -1.44
CA ILE A 197 8.95 -9.66 -0.15
C ILE A 197 10.34 -10.00 0.38
N ASP A 198 10.85 -11.21 0.11
CA ASP A 198 12.16 -11.67 0.57
C ASP A 198 13.28 -10.95 -0.18
N ASP A 199 13.14 -10.84 -1.51
CA ASP A 199 14.07 -10.09 -2.36
C ASP A 199 14.11 -8.60 -1.97
N PHE A 200 12.94 -8.03 -1.66
CA PHE A 200 12.82 -6.66 -1.22
C PHE A 200 13.50 -6.42 0.14
N LEU A 201 13.30 -7.35 1.08
CA LEU A 201 13.84 -7.29 2.44
C LEU A 201 15.36 -7.52 2.48
N ALA A 202 15.90 -8.34 1.57
CA ALA A 202 17.34 -8.59 1.47
C ALA A 202 18.15 -7.30 1.20
N ASN A 203 17.56 -6.38 0.43
CA ASN A 203 18.18 -5.10 0.07
C ASN A 203 17.76 -3.94 0.99
N TYR A 204 17.02 -4.25 2.06
CA TYR A 204 16.53 -3.24 2.99
C TYR A 204 17.66 -2.74 3.89
N GLY A 205 18.18 -1.54 3.60
CA GLY A 205 19.31 -0.92 4.30
C GLY A 205 20.65 -0.99 3.56
N ALA A 206 20.71 -1.67 2.42
CA ALA A 206 21.91 -1.69 1.56
C ALA A 206 22.20 -0.30 0.94
N ASP A 207 21.17 0.53 0.76
CA ASP A 207 21.30 1.89 0.20
C ASP A 207 21.57 2.98 1.26
N GLY A 208 21.84 2.59 2.52
CA GLY A 208 22.11 3.52 3.62
C GLY A 208 23.39 4.36 3.51
N ALA A 209 24.17 4.20 2.44
CA ALA A 209 25.37 5.00 2.16
C ALA A 209 25.16 6.10 1.09
N ALA A 210 23.94 6.32 0.60
CA ALA A 210 23.68 7.34 -0.41
C ALA A 210 23.10 8.63 0.19
N SER A 211 24.01 9.58 0.42
CA SER A 211 23.76 11.03 0.50
C SER A 211 22.73 11.49 1.53
N ALA A 212 23.22 11.74 2.76
CA ALA A 212 22.64 12.78 3.59
C ALA A 212 22.55 14.06 2.75
N LYS A 213 21.33 14.39 2.27
CA LYS A 213 21.04 15.66 1.61
C LYS A 213 21.65 16.75 2.48
N ARG A 214 22.67 17.45 1.96
CA ARG A 214 23.21 18.66 2.61
C ARG A 214 21.98 19.51 2.97
N ARG A 215 21.80 19.78 4.27
CA ARG A 215 20.85 20.79 4.72
C ARG A 215 21.10 22.03 3.86
N VAL A 216 20.09 22.44 3.09
CA VAL A 216 20.15 23.71 2.38
C VAL A 216 20.22 24.78 3.45
N VAL A 217 21.43 25.27 3.71
CA VAL A 217 21.64 26.46 4.54
C VAL A 217 21.16 27.62 3.69
N LEU A 218 19.92 28.03 3.89
CA LEU A 218 19.40 29.27 3.31
C LEU A 218 20.29 30.41 3.83
N LYS A 219 21.00 31.08 2.91
CA LYS A 219 21.77 32.27 3.26
C LYS A 219 20.78 33.33 3.76
N PRO A 220 21.02 33.94 4.93
CA PRO A 220 20.19 35.05 5.38
C PRO A 220 20.34 36.21 4.38
N ILE A 221 19.24 36.55 3.70
CA ILE A 221 19.19 37.73 2.85
C ILE A 221 19.16 38.95 3.79
N LYS A 222 20.22 39.76 3.76
CA LYS A 222 20.19 41.11 4.34
C LYS A 222 19.44 42.01 3.38
N GLY A 223 18.17 42.27 3.67
CA GLY A 223 17.31 43.16 2.90
C GLY A 223 15.86 42.74 3.06
N GLY A 224 15.14 43.42 3.95
CA GLY A 224 13.72 43.16 4.16
C GLY A 224 12.90 43.76 3.02
N PHE A 225 11.77 43.12 2.71
CA PHE A 225 10.79 43.53 1.69
C PHE A 225 10.18 44.94 1.90
N LYS A 226 10.64 45.69 2.92
CA LYS A 226 10.25 47.08 3.21
C LYS A 226 11.10 48.13 2.49
N ASP A 227 12.25 47.76 1.92
CA ASP A 227 13.15 48.73 1.25
C ASP A 227 12.80 48.93 -0.24
N ALA A 228 11.82 48.20 -0.78
CA ALA A 228 11.39 48.28 -2.18
C ALA A 228 10.10 49.10 -2.39
N SER A 229 9.60 49.78 -1.35
CA SER A 229 8.44 50.68 -1.45
C SER A 229 8.86 52.13 -1.37
N GLY A 230 9.73 52.54 -2.29
CA GLY A 230 9.79 53.94 -2.71
C GLY A 230 8.71 54.16 -3.75
N ASP A 231 7.63 54.87 -3.40
CA ASP A 231 7.26 56.16 -4.00
C ASP A 231 5.80 56.53 -3.62
N GLY A 232 5.58 57.80 -3.28
CA GLY A 232 4.24 58.30 -2.97
C GLY A 232 4.12 59.44 -1.96
N SER A 233 5.11 60.34 -1.83
CA SER A 233 4.86 61.62 -1.14
C SER A 233 4.40 62.67 -2.16
N ARG A 234 3.08 62.77 -2.34
CA ARG A 234 2.39 63.94 -2.88
C ARG A 234 2.04 64.90 -1.74
N ASP A 235 2.44 66.16 -1.92
CA ASP A 235 1.87 67.41 -1.43
C ASP A 235 1.29 67.50 0.00
N GLN A 236 1.84 68.44 0.79
CA GLN A 236 1.06 69.57 1.32
C GLN A 236 1.91 70.66 1.99
N ASN A 237 1.72 71.88 1.47
CA ASN A 237 1.67 73.22 2.11
C ASN A 237 2.84 73.73 2.97
N GLU A 238 3.51 74.81 2.56
CA GLU A 238 3.11 76.24 2.61
C GLU A 238 3.17 76.87 4.01
N LYS A 239 4.00 77.93 4.06
CA LYS A 239 4.20 78.99 5.07
C LYS A 239 5.19 78.75 6.20
#